data_AF-A0A2S4K0C5-F1
#
_entry.id   AF-A0A2S4K0C5-F1
#
_cell.length_a   1.000
_cell.length_b   1.000
_cell.length_c   1.000
_cell.angle_alpha   90.00
_cell.angle_beta   90.00
_cell.angle_gamma   90.00
#
_symmetry.space_group_name_H-M   'P 1'
#
loop_
_entity.id
_entity.type
_entity.pdbx_description
1 polymer ?
#
loop_
_entity_poly.entity_id
_entity_poly.type
_entity_poly.pdbx_seq_one_letter_code
_entity_poly.pdbx_strand_id
1 'polypeptide(L)'
;MKRPAKNLDAAQRLYRRKRYAQVITLLESQVFLYRNNYRYYYLLGMSCLYTGDYAGAFSYLQRALDIEEDPQGLLGLGATLLRRRQTDQALRTYLDLIDHDPRNRRGQRALQWLRTMEDPDEVLQWFEDRRIHKILPRRPLALPAALFPILVATLLIALSAFAFSRGIPRALFAAPEPRPGVELVHIAGHTPDQLLDSSDDPARFDLTPREIETLFRRVGDLFQKGRDNLVRKELNRIAASNAAPGIKARAATIRDYLHTPDFATFQDGFTYTEAVRDPELHHQVYVRWQGRVANLRIGESLITFDLLVGYHTGQVLEGIVPVSLDFAVLLENNAAVEIIALLDTKPDGSFRARVSSIRILSPREMTS
;
A
#
# COMPACT_ATOMS: atom_id res chain seq x y z
N MET A 1 -3.00 35.85 10.50
CA MET A 1 -4.02 35.09 11.27
C MET A 1 -3.56 33.64 11.44
N LYS A 2 -3.35 33.16 12.68
CA LYS A 2 -2.96 31.75 12.92
C LYS A 2 -4.17 30.85 12.64
N ARG A 3 -3.98 29.78 11.84
CA ARG A 3 -5.03 28.83 11.41
C ARG A 3 -5.81 28.27 12.62
N PRO A 4 -7.15 28.18 12.58
CA PRO A 4 -7.97 27.68 13.68
C PRO A 4 -7.50 26.30 14.17
N ALA A 5 -7.27 25.34 13.26
CA ALA A 5 -6.79 24.00 13.61
C ALA A 5 -5.58 23.95 14.58
N LYS A 6 -4.68 24.94 14.53
CA LYS A 6 -3.49 25.00 15.40
C LYS A 6 -3.83 25.21 16.88
N ASN A 7 -4.97 25.84 17.19
CA ASN A 7 -5.39 26.13 18.56
C ASN A 7 -6.05 24.92 19.23
N LEU A 8 -6.84 24.12 18.49
CA LEU A 8 -7.43 22.88 19.02
C LEU A 8 -6.38 21.83 19.37
N ASP A 9 -5.34 21.68 18.54
CA ASP A 9 -4.25 20.75 18.85
C ASP A 9 -3.37 21.23 20.00
N ALA A 10 -3.18 22.54 20.13
CA ALA A 10 -2.54 23.11 21.31
C ALA A 10 -3.36 22.88 22.58
N ALA A 11 -4.67 23.08 22.52
CA ALA A 11 -5.59 22.79 23.61
C ALA A 11 -5.58 21.30 23.97
N GLN A 12 -5.57 20.38 22.99
CA GLN A 12 -5.43 18.95 23.24
C GLN A 12 -4.12 18.63 23.98
N ARG A 13 -3.00 19.24 23.60
CA ARG A 13 -1.72 19.06 24.28
C ARG A 13 -1.77 19.57 25.73
N LEU A 14 -2.36 20.75 25.96
CA LEU A 14 -2.54 21.31 27.31
C LEU A 14 -3.46 20.44 28.17
N TYR A 15 -4.56 19.97 27.60
CA TYR A 15 -5.49 19.01 28.21
C TYR A 15 -4.74 17.73 28.61
N ARG A 16 -3.95 17.14 27.70
CA ARG A 16 -3.09 15.98 28.00
C ARG A 16 -2.04 16.28 29.08
N ARG A 17 -1.63 17.53 29.30
CA ARG A 17 -0.73 17.93 30.40
C ARG A 17 -1.46 18.29 31.70
N LYS A 18 -2.78 18.09 31.79
CA LYS A 18 -3.65 18.43 32.94
C LYS A 18 -3.71 19.93 33.24
N ARG A 19 -3.34 20.79 32.29
CA ARG A 19 -3.38 22.24 32.43
C ARG A 19 -4.77 22.76 32.02
N TYR A 20 -5.81 22.36 32.75
CA TYR A 20 -7.21 22.58 32.36
C TYR A 20 -7.61 24.06 32.33
N ALA A 21 -7.16 24.86 33.30
CA ALA A 21 -7.38 26.31 33.28
C ALA A 21 -6.84 26.97 32.00
N GLN A 22 -5.65 26.54 31.55
CA GLN A 22 -5.05 27.05 30.30
C GLN A 22 -5.83 26.60 29.05
N VAL A 23 -6.48 25.43 29.10
CA VAL A 23 -7.37 24.98 28.02
C VAL A 23 -8.59 25.89 27.91
N ILE A 24 -9.22 26.21 29.05
CA ILE A 24 -10.39 27.09 29.10
C ILE A 24 -10.02 28.46 28.53
N THR A 25 -8.99 29.12 29.08
CA THR A 25 -8.55 30.45 28.59
C THR A 25 -8.20 30.45 27.10
N LEU A 26 -7.57 29.38 26.60
CA LEU A 26 -7.19 29.28 25.19
C LEU A 26 -8.42 29.13 24.28
N LEU A 27 -9.43 28.38 24.70
CA LEU A 27 -10.57 28.00 23.87
C LEU A 27 -11.81 28.89 24.03
N GLU A 28 -12.00 29.54 25.19
CA GLU A 28 -13.21 30.31 25.53
C GLU A 28 -13.46 31.48 24.57
N SER A 29 -12.42 32.18 24.12
CA SER A 29 -12.54 33.27 23.13
C SER A 29 -12.84 32.79 21.69
N GLN A 30 -12.85 31.48 21.44
CA GLN A 30 -12.91 30.89 20.10
C GLN A 30 -14.27 30.25 19.78
N VAL A 31 -15.32 30.50 20.58
CA VAL A 31 -16.66 29.90 20.38
C VAL A 31 -17.20 30.14 18.98
N PHE A 32 -16.99 31.34 18.42
CA PHE A 32 -17.46 31.68 17.07
C PHE A 32 -16.77 30.87 15.96
N LEU A 33 -15.54 30.40 16.19
CA LEU A 33 -14.78 29.63 15.19
C LEU A 33 -15.13 28.14 15.18
N TYR A 34 -15.69 27.60 16.27
CA TYR A 34 -15.93 26.17 16.46
C TYR A 34 -17.37 25.83 16.83
N ARG A 35 -18.33 26.64 16.35
CA ARG A 35 -19.76 26.54 16.70
C ARG A 35 -20.39 25.15 16.50
N ASN A 36 -19.82 24.32 15.62
CA ASN A 36 -20.30 22.96 15.35
C ASN A 36 -19.17 21.91 15.42
N ASN A 37 -18.30 21.99 16.43
CA ASN A 37 -17.19 21.05 16.59
C ASN A 37 -17.28 20.31 17.94
N TYR A 38 -17.54 18.99 17.89
CA TYR A 38 -17.61 18.12 19.07
C TYR A 38 -16.37 18.27 19.97
N ARG A 39 -15.17 18.11 19.39
CA ARG A 39 -13.90 18.09 20.12
C ARG A 39 -13.62 19.40 20.85
N TYR A 40 -14.03 20.54 20.29
CA TYR A 40 -13.93 21.84 20.94
C TYR A 40 -14.75 21.89 22.24
N TYR A 41 -16.04 21.57 22.13
CA TYR A 41 -16.97 21.60 23.26
C TYR A 41 -16.66 20.52 24.30
N TYR A 42 -16.26 19.32 23.86
CA TYR A 42 -15.81 18.25 24.75
C TYR A 42 -14.57 18.66 25.56
N LEU A 43 -13.56 19.26 24.94
CA LEU A 43 -12.36 19.72 25.65
C LEU A 43 -12.65 20.82 26.67
N LEU A 44 -13.52 21.78 26.32
CA LEU A 44 -13.96 22.82 27.25
C LEU A 44 -14.76 22.22 28.41
N GLY A 45 -15.78 21.42 28.12
CA GLY A 45 -16.65 20.82 29.11
C GLY A 45 -15.92 19.92 30.09
N MET A 46 -15.03 19.06 29.57
CA MET A 46 -14.16 18.24 30.43
C MET A 46 -13.17 19.09 31.24
N SER A 47 -12.63 20.17 30.67
CA SER A 47 -11.72 21.06 31.40
C SER A 47 -12.44 21.79 32.54
N CYS A 48 -13.65 22.30 32.29
CA CYS A 48 -14.53 22.88 33.31
C CYS A 48 -14.85 21.87 34.43
N LEU A 49 -15.15 20.62 34.06
CA LEU A 49 -15.40 19.54 35.03
C LEU A 49 -14.18 19.31 35.95
N TYR A 50 -12.97 19.32 35.39
CA TYR A 50 -11.75 19.14 36.17
C TYR A 50 -11.34 20.38 36.99
N THR A 51 -11.77 21.58 36.60
CA THR A 51 -11.55 22.82 37.38
C THR A 51 -12.64 23.09 38.41
N GLY A 52 -13.72 22.30 38.42
CA GLY A 52 -14.84 22.44 39.35
C GLY A 52 -15.94 23.40 38.89
N ASP A 53 -15.86 23.90 37.65
CA ASP A 53 -16.93 24.69 37.04
C ASP A 53 -17.99 23.74 36.44
N TYR A 54 -18.87 23.23 37.29
CA TYR A 54 -19.88 22.25 36.89
C TYR A 54 -20.98 22.84 36.01
N ALA A 55 -21.25 24.14 36.12
CA ALA A 55 -22.24 24.82 35.28
C ALA A 55 -21.73 24.98 33.84
N GLY A 56 -20.47 25.42 33.67
CA GLY A 56 -19.81 25.44 32.37
C GLY A 56 -19.63 24.04 31.79
N ALA A 57 -19.23 23.07 32.62
CA ALA A 57 -19.08 21.69 32.20
C ALA A 57 -20.37 21.11 31.62
N PHE A 58 -21.50 21.36 32.28
CA PHE A 58 -22.80 20.88 31.82
C PHE A 58 -23.16 21.49 30.46
N SER A 59 -23.08 22.82 30.35
CA SER A 59 -23.43 23.54 29.12
C SER A 59 -22.57 23.08 27.93
N TYR A 60 -21.26 22.94 28.12
CA TYR A 60 -20.35 22.55 27.04
C TYR A 60 -20.44 21.05 26.70
N LEU A 61 -20.60 20.16 27.69
CA LEU A 61 -20.75 18.73 27.43
C LEU A 61 -22.09 18.40 26.78
N GLN A 62 -23.18 19.05 27.22
CA GLN A 62 -24.48 18.93 26.56
C GLN A 62 -24.37 19.40 25.11
N ARG A 63 -23.73 20.54 24.87
CA ARG A 63 -23.53 21.05 23.50
C ARG A 63 -22.65 20.14 22.64
N ALA A 64 -21.67 19.46 23.23
CA ALA A 64 -20.87 18.46 22.52
C ALA A 64 -21.75 17.28 22.10
N LEU A 65 -22.58 16.77 23.00
CA LEU A 65 -23.46 15.63 22.76
C LEU A 65 -24.61 15.95 21.80
N ASP A 66 -25.08 17.21 21.74
CA ASP A 66 -26.01 17.68 20.70
C ASP A 66 -25.41 17.54 19.28
N ILE A 67 -24.08 17.59 19.15
CA ILE A 67 -23.37 17.51 17.86
C ILE A 67 -23.04 16.06 17.51
N GLU A 68 -22.46 15.34 18.46
CA GLU A 68 -22.05 13.94 18.29
C GLU A 68 -22.19 13.20 19.62
N GLU A 69 -22.95 12.11 19.59
CA GLU A 69 -23.15 11.24 20.75
C GLU A 69 -21.95 10.29 20.90
N ASP A 70 -21.06 10.60 21.85
CA ASP A 70 -19.84 9.82 22.13
C ASP A 70 -19.89 9.27 23.56
N PRO A 71 -19.61 7.95 23.77
CA PRO A 71 -19.54 7.35 25.09
C PRO A 71 -18.65 8.09 26.10
N GLN A 72 -17.56 8.74 25.67
CA GLN A 72 -16.73 9.52 26.60
C GLN A 72 -17.39 10.83 27.03
N GLY A 73 -18.13 11.47 26.12
CA GLY A 73 -18.94 12.66 26.40
C GLY A 73 -20.08 12.37 27.38
N LEU A 74 -20.84 11.29 27.15
CA LEU A 74 -21.92 10.83 28.02
C LEU A 74 -21.42 10.51 29.44
N LEU A 75 -20.26 9.83 29.54
CA LEU A 75 -19.61 9.55 30.81
C LEU A 75 -19.24 10.84 31.58
N GLY A 76 -18.74 11.86 30.87
CA GLY A 76 -18.43 13.18 31.44
C GLY A 76 -19.67 13.95 31.87
N LEU A 77 -20.74 13.92 31.06
CA LEU A 77 -22.01 14.60 31.35
C LEU A 77 -22.69 13.99 32.58
N GLY A 78 -22.77 12.65 32.66
CA GLY A 78 -23.31 11.95 33.82
C GLY A 78 -22.56 12.31 35.11
N ALA A 79 -21.22 12.40 35.06
CA ALA A 79 -20.42 12.81 36.21
C ALA A 79 -20.68 14.27 36.62
N THR A 80 -20.93 15.14 35.64
CA THR A 80 -21.26 16.55 35.86
C THR A 80 -22.66 16.71 36.49
N LEU A 81 -23.64 15.96 36.00
CA LEU A 81 -25.01 15.95 36.52
C LEU A 81 -25.07 15.50 37.98
N LEU A 82 -24.32 14.46 38.34
CA LEU A 82 -24.19 14.03 39.72
C LEU A 82 -23.57 15.13 40.61
N ARG A 83 -22.56 15.86 40.12
CA ARG A 83 -21.98 17.01 40.85
C ARG A 83 -22.97 18.16 41.04
N ARG A 84 -23.97 18.27 40.17
CA ARG A 84 -25.07 19.24 40.26
C ARG A 84 -26.27 18.72 41.06
N ARG A 85 -26.17 17.54 41.71
CA ARG A 85 -27.25 16.87 42.44
C ARG A 85 -28.46 16.51 41.57
N GLN A 86 -28.25 16.34 40.26
CA GLN A 86 -29.29 15.94 39.30
C GLN A 86 -29.20 14.43 39.05
N THR A 87 -29.46 13.64 40.09
CA THR A 87 -29.25 12.18 40.10
C THR A 87 -30.12 11.46 39.07
N ASP A 88 -31.38 11.86 38.91
CA ASP A 88 -32.30 11.25 37.94
C ASP A 88 -31.82 11.42 36.49
N GLN A 89 -31.32 12.63 36.17
CA GLN A 89 -30.78 12.92 34.84
C GLN A 89 -29.48 12.16 34.62
N ALA A 90 -28.61 12.09 35.63
CA ALA A 90 -27.38 11.32 35.55
C ALA A 90 -27.64 9.84 35.32
N LEU A 91 -28.65 9.26 35.99
CA LEU A 91 -29.04 7.87 35.80
C LEU A 91 -29.44 7.60 34.36
N ARG A 92 -30.28 8.46 33.77
CA ARG A 92 -30.67 8.36 32.35
C ARG A 92 -29.44 8.43 31.43
N THR A 93 -28.59 9.43 31.60
CA THR A 93 -27.36 9.58 30.80
C THR A 93 -26.43 8.36 30.91
N TYR A 94 -26.35 7.72 32.08
CA TYR A 94 -25.55 6.50 32.23
C TYR A 94 -26.22 5.25 31.66
N LEU A 95 -27.55 5.18 31.61
CA LEU A 95 -28.26 4.14 30.88
C LEU A 95 -28.01 4.31 29.38
N ASP A 96 -28.17 5.52 28.85
CA ASP A 96 -27.88 5.85 27.45
C ASP A 96 -26.43 5.49 27.08
N LEU A 97 -25.47 5.74 27.98
CA LEU A 97 -24.07 5.33 27.81
C LEU A 97 -23.90 3.81 27.65
N ILE A 98 -24.62 3.02 28.44
CA ILE A 98 -24.50 1.56 28.41
C ILE A 98 -25.23 0.95 27.21
N ASP A 99 -26.30 1.59 26.75
CA ASP A 99 -26.96 1.22 25.50
C ASP A 99 -26.02 1.43 24.30
N HIS A 100 -25.22 2.51 24.30
CA HIS A 100 -24.23 2.80 23.26
C HIS A 100 -22.93 1.99 23.38
N ASP A 101 -22.37 1.83 24.58
CA ASP A 101 -21.16 1.02 24.84
C ASP A 101 -21.39 0.06 26.03
N PRO A 102 -21.94 -1.14 25.77
CA PRO A 102 -22.22 -2.12 26.81
C PRO A 102 -20.98 -2.59 27.57
N ARG A 103 -19.77 -2.43 27.00
CA ARG A 103 -18.50 -2.85 27.61
C ARG A 103 -17.83 -1.73 28.41
N ASN A 104 -18.47 -0.57 28.55
CA ASN A 104 -17.93 0.55 29.32
C ASN A 104 -17.92 0.26 30.82
N ARG A 105 -16.79 -0.25 31.31
CA ARG A 105 -16.56 -0.57 32.73
C ARG A 105 -16.82 0.60 33.69
N ARG A 106 -16.74 1.86 33.25
CA ARG A 106 -16.96 3.03 34.11
C ARG A 106 -18.43 3.38 34.21
N GLY A 107 -19.15 3.36 33.09
CA GLY A 107 -20.60 3.51 33.08
C GLY A 107 -21.28 2.45 33.95
N GLN A 108 -20.86 1.20 33.82
CA GLN A 108 -21.39 0.09 34.64
C GLN A 108 -21.14 0.32 36.14
N ARG A 109 -19.94 0.80 36.51
CA ARG A 109 -19.64 1.14 37.91
C ARG A 109 -20.47 2.32 38.42
N ALA A 110 -20.71 3.33 37.58
CA ALA A 110 -21.54 4.47 37.94
C ALA A 110 -22.99 4.04 38.18
N LEU A 111 -23.56 3.20 37.30
CA LEU A 111 -24.91 2.63 37.47
C LEU A 111 -25.01 1.71 38.68
N GLN A 112 -24.03 0.80 38.85
CA GLN A 112 -24.01 -0.11 40.00
C GLN A 112 -24.04 0.69 41.31
N TRP A 113 -23.27 1.76 41.38
CA TRP A 113 -23.25 2.63 42.54
C TRP A 113 -24.56 3.39 42.71
N LEU A 114 -25.10 4.00 41.65
CA LEU A 114 -26.39 4.70 41.69
C LEU A 114 -27.54 3.80 42.17
N ARG A 115 -27.48 2.50 41.89
CA ARG A 115 -28.46 1.51 42.37
C ARG A 115 -28.31 1.17 43.86
N THR A 116 -27.13 1.38 44.44
CA THR A 116 -26.84 1.10 45.85
C THR A 116 -27.10 2.33 46.74
N MET A 117 -27.36 3.50 46.15
CA MET A 117 -27.67 4.70 46.93
C MET A 117 -29.13 4.69 47.38
N GLU A 118 -29.36 4.80 48.67
CA GLU A 118 -30.70 4.98 49.23
C GLU A 118 -31.03 6.48 49.46
N ASP A 119 -30.01 7.33 49.70
CA ASP A 119 -30.16 8.76 49.95
C ASP A 119 -29.35 9.62 48.94
N PRO A 120 -29.96 10.63 48.27
CA PRO A 120 -29.26 11.60 47.43
C PRO A 120 -28.10 12.34 48.09
N ASP A 121 -28.08 12.50 49.42
CA ASP A 121 -27.01 13.21 50.11
C ASP A 121 -25.70 12.39 50.24
N GLU A 122 -25.76 11.06 50.10
CA GLU A 122 -24.57 10.19 50.00
C GLU A 122 -23.70 10.51 48.77
N VAL A 123 -24.30 11.14 47.76
CA VAL A 123 -23.61 11.57 46.54
C VAL A 123 -22.46 12.52 46.87
N LEU A 124 -22.64 13.41 47.85
CA LEU A 124 -21.64 14.40 48.24
C LEU A 124 -20.46 13.77 48.99
N GLN A 125 -20.75 12.87 49.93
CA GLN A 125 -19.71 12.16 50.69
C GLN A 125 -18.82 11.32 49.77
N TRP A 126 -19.42 10.62 48.81
CA TRP A 126 -18.69 9.86 47.79
C TRP A 126 -17.78 10.73 46.92
N PHE A 127 -18.19 11.97 46.70
CA PHE A 127 -17.48 12.94 45.89
C PHE A 127 -16.28 13.60 46.58
N GLU A 128 -16.33 13.74 47.90
CA GLU A 128 -15.21 14.18 48.74
C GLU A 128 -14.12 13.09 48.82
N ASP A 129 -14.52 11.83 48.75
CA ASP A 129 -13.70 10.63 48.90
C ASP A 129 -12.70 10.34 47.75
N ARG A 130 -12.52 11.27 46.80
CA ARG A 130 -11.68 11.15 45.57
C ARG A 130 -12.02 9.96 44.65
N ARG A 131 -13.09 9.20 44.94
CA ARG A 131 -13.54 8.03 44.17
C ARG A 131 -14.08 8.38 42.78
N ILE A 132 -14.45 9.65 42.55
CA ILE A 132 -14.87 10.17 41.24
C ILE A 132 -13.85 9.92 40.13
N HIS A 133 -12.55 9.90 40.44
CA HIS A 133 -11.51 9.63 39.45
C HIS A 133 -11.63 8.23 38.81
N LYS A 134 -12.40 7.31 39.42
CA LYS A 134 -12.67 5.97 38.88
C LYS A 134 -13.77 5.95 37.81
N ILE A 135 -14.70 6.91 37.84
CA ILE A 135 -15.78 7.06 36.85
C ILE A 135 -15.45 8.06 35.73
N LEU A 136 -14.46 8.92 35.93
CA LEU A 136 -13.99 9.83 34.87
C LEU A 136 -13.24 9.06 33.75
N PRO A 137 -13.33 9.51 32.49
CA PRO A 137 -12.62 8.87 31.38
C PRO A 137 -11.10 8.84 31.62
N ARG A 138 -10.50 7.63 31.72
CA ARG A 138 -9.03 7.48 31.72
C ARG A 138 -8.54 7.54 30.28
N ARG A 139 -7.40 8.22 30.18
CA ARG A 139 -6.54 8.23 29.00
C ARG A 139 -5.99 6.82 28.75
N PRO A 140 -5.85 6.38 27.49
CA PRO A 140 -4.98 5.24 27.19
C PRO A 140 -3.56 5.58 27.69
N LEU A 141 -2.91 4.64 28.38
CA LEU A 141 -1.49 4.75 28.70
C LEU A 141 -0.73 4.76 27.36
N ALA A 142 -0.41 5.94 26.86
CA ALA A 142 0.62 6.06 25.86
C ALA A 142 1.95 5.91 26.60
N LEU A 143 2.61 4.76 26.45
CA LEU A 143 4.03 4.65 26.79
C LEU A 143 4.76 5.81 26.07
N PRO A 144 5.69 6.50 26.75
CA PRO A 144 6.45 7.55 26.08
C PRO A 144 7.11 6.94 24.84
N ALA A 145 6.95 7.57 23.69
CA ALA A 145 7.46 7.07 22.40
C ALA A 145 8.95 6.71 22.45
N ALA A 146 9.71 7.32 23.37
CA ALA A 146 11.11 7.03 23.64
C ALA A 146 11.41 5.61 24.19
N LEU A 147 10.45 4.93 24.83
CA LEU A 147 10.65 3.57 25.35
C LEU A 147 10.41 2.48 24.29
N PHE A 148 9.65 2.79 23.25
CA PHE A 148 9.36 1.86 22.16
C PHE A 148 10.63 1.34 21.44
N PRO A 149 11.59 2.19 21.01
CA PRO A 149 12.80 1.70 20.34
C PRO A 149 13.68 0.84 21.26
N ILE A 150 13.71 1.13 22.56
CA ILE A 150 14.46 0.33 23.55
C ILE A 150 13.88 -1.07 23.65
N LEU A 151 12.55 -1.18 23.72
CA LEU A 151 11.85 -2.45 23.82
C LEU A 151 12.07 -3.32 22.57
N VAL A 152 12.01 -2.71 21.39
CA VAL A 152 12.31 -3.38 20.11
C VAL A 152 13.77 -3.84 20.05
N ALA A 153 14.72 -2.99 20.47
CA ALA A 153 16.15 -3.34 20.49
C ALA A 153 16.43 -4.50 21.45
N THR A 154 15.84 -4.50 22.65
CA THR A 154 16.00 -5.60 23.61
C THR A 154 15.43 -6.92 23.09
N LEU A 155 14.30 -6.87 22.38
CA LEU A 155 13.69 -8.06 21.77
C LEU A 155 14.58 -8.64 20.66
N LEU A 156 15.15 -7.78 19.81
CA LEU A 156 16.07 -8.19 18.75
C LEU A 156 17.35 -8.83 19.30
N ILE A 157 17.92 -8.28 20.37
CA ILE A 157 19.11 -8.83 21.04
C ILE A 157 18.79 -10.20 21.67
N ALA A 158 17.63 -10.35 22.30
CA ALA A 158 17.20 -11.62 22.86
C ALA A 158 16.98 -12.68 21.76
N LEU A 159 16.38 -12.29 20.64
CA LEU A 159 16.16 -13.18 19.49
C LEU A 159 17.47 -13.62 18.84
N SER A 160 18.44 -12.70 18.69
CA SER A 160 19.74 -13.02 18.09
C SER A 160 20.58 -13.91 19.00
N ALA A 161 20.59 -13.67 20.32
CA ALA A 161 21.22 -14.56 21.30
C ALA A 161 20.59 -15.98 21.30
N PHE A 162 19.26 -16.04 21.19
CA PHE A 162 18.53 -17.30 21.08
C PHE A 162 18.87 -18.06 19.79
N ALA A 163 18.91 -17.37 18.65
CA ALA A 163 19.29 -17.95 17.37
C ALA A 163 20.75 -18.46 17.36
N PHE A 164 21.67 -17.73 18.00
CA PHE A 164 23.08 -18.13 18.10
C PHE A 164 23.27 -19.38 18.98
N SER A 165 22.55 -19.49 20.10
CA SER A 165 22.65 -20.63 21.02
C SER A 165 22.11 -21.96 20.46
N ARG A 166 21.20 -21.91 19.47
CA ARG A 166 20.62 -23.10 18.81
C ARG A 166 21.41 -23.57 17.59
N GLY A 167 22.43 -22.82 17.17
CA GLY A 167 23.09 -22.99 15.87
C GLY A 167 22.16 -22.55 14.73
N ILE A 168 22.63 -21.64 13.88
CA ILE A 168 21.82 -21.14 12.76
C ILE A 168 21.57 -22.31 11.79
N PRO A 169 20.31 -22.66 11.47
CA PRO A 169 20.03 -23.72 10.49
C PRO A 169 20.74 -23.42 9.18
N ARG A 170 21.55 -24.35 8.67
CA ARG A 170 22.22 -24.21 7.35
C ARG A 170 21.22 -23.93 6.22
N ALA A 171 19.95 -24.29 6.39
CA ALA A 171 18.85 -23.95 5.49
C ALA A 171 18.62 -22.44 5.28
N LEU A 172 18.97 -21.59 6.26
CA LEU A 172 18.90 -20.13 6.10
C LEU A 172 19.97 -19.57 5.14
N PHE A 173 21.01 -20.35 4.87
CA PHE A 173 22.09 -20.01 3.95
C PHE A 173 22.19 -20.99 2.77
N ALA A 174 21.17 -21.84 2.59
CA ALA A 174 21.10 -22.69 1.41
C ALA A 174 20.95 -21.80 0.18
N ALA A 175 21.82 -22.01 -0.81
CA ALA A 175 21.67 -21.36 -2.11
C ALA A 175 20.28 -21.73 -2.67
N PRO A 176 19.57 -20.78 -3.31
CA PRO A 176 18.32 -21.08 -3.99
C PRO A 176 18.51 -22.29 -4.91
N GLU A 177 17.52 -23.19 -4.94
CA GLU A 177 17.62 -24.34 -5.84
C GLU A 177 17.78 -23.86 -7.29
N PRO A 178 18.71 -24.45 -8.05
CA PRO A 178 18.98 -24.01 -9.42
C PRO A 178 17.74 -24.24 -10.28
N ARG A 179 17.33 -23.20 -11.00
CA ARG A 179 16.22 -23.28 -11.95
C ARG A 179 16.48 -24.34 -13.04
N PRO A 180 15.48 -25.14 -13.44
CA PRO A 180 15.60 -26.07 -14.57
C PRO A 180 16.07 -25.34 -15.85
N GLY A 181 17.02 -25.92 -16.58
CA GLY A 181 17.58 -25.32 -17.80
C GLY A 181 18.81 -24.42 -17.58
N VAL A 182 19.28 -24.24 -16.35
CA VAL A 182 20.47 -23.40 -16.07
C VAL A 182 21.74 -23.94 -16.74
N GLU A 183 21.83 -25.24 -16.92
CA GLU A 183 22.95 -25.91 -17.59
C GLU A 183 23.19 -25.39 -19.01
N LEU A 184 22.13 -24.97 -19.70
CA LEU A 184 22.20 -24.40 -21.06
C LEU A 184 22.89 -23.03 -21.08
N VAL A 185 22.95 -22.35 -19.94
CA VAL A 185 23.51 -21.00 -19.85
C VAL A 185 25.01 -21.02 -19.54
N HIS A 186 25.53 -22.14 -19.05
CA HIS A 186 26.94 -22.32 -18.75
C HIS A 186 27.70 -22.76 -20.01
N ILE A 187 28.46 -21.83 -20.61
CA ILE A 187 29.28 -22.10 -21.80
C ILE A 187 30.80 -22.13 -21.53
N ALA A 188 31.21 -22.34 -20.27
CA ALA A 188 32.64 -22.36 -19.93
C ALA A 188 33.39 -23.50 -20.66
N GLY A 189 34.57 -23.20 -21.22
CA GLY A 189 35.48 -24.20 -21.80
C GLY A 189 35.43 -24.41 -23.32
N HIS A 190 34.71 -23.56 -24.06
CA HIS A 190 34.73 -23.60 -25.54
C HIS A 190 35.99 -22.89 -26.08
N THR A 191 36.56 -23.37 -27.18
CA THR A 191 37.64 -22.65 -27.88
C THR A 191 37.07 -21.44 -28.64
N PRO A 192 37.87 -20.39 -28.92
CA PRO A 192 37.40 -19.21 -29.66
C PRO A 192 36.69 -19.55 -30.98
N ASP A 193 37.18 -20.55 -31.71
CA ASP A 193 36.64 -20.99 -33.00
C ASP A 193 35.28 -21.71 -32.86
N GLN A 194 34.91 -22.16 -31.67
CA GLN A 194 33.60 -22.74 -31.38
C GLN A 194 32.56 -21.67 -30.98
N LEU A 195 33.00 -20.45 -30.68
CA LEU A 195 32.15 -19.36 -30.22
C LEU A 195 31.76 -18.41 -31.35
N LEU A 196 32.61 -18.26 -32.35
CA LEU A 196 32.41 -17.37 -33.48
C LEU A 196 32.05 -18.13 -34.75
N ASP A 197 31.17 -17.53 -35.55
CA ASP A 197 30.97 -18.00 -36.92
C ASP A 197 32.18 -17.63 -37.78
N SER A 198 32.61 -18.55 -38.64
CA SER A 198 33.72 -18.33 -39.57
C SER A 198 33.23 -17.85 -40.94
N SER A 199 31.93 -17.70 -41.14
CA SER A 199 31.34 -17.12 -42.35
C SER A 199 31.52 -15.60 -42.39
N ASP A 200 31.81 -15.04 -43.57
CA ASP A 200 31.85 -13.58 -43.84
C ASP A 200 30.45 -12.92 -43.89
N ASP A 201 29.42 -13.58 -43.34
CA ASP A 201 28.08 -12.99 -43.29
C ASP A 201 28.07 -11.80 -42.32
N PRO A 202 27.65 -10.60 -42.78
CA PRO A 202 27.65 -9.42 -41.92
C PRO A 202 26.66 -9.61 -40.77
N ALA A 203 27.17 -9.69 -39.55
CA ALA A 203 26.36 -9.70 -38.34
C ALA A 203 26.02 -8.27 -37.91
N ARG A 204 24.88 -8.09 -37.26
CA ARG A 204 24.52 -6.78 -36.67
C ARG A 204 25.40 -6.45 -35.47
N PHE A 205 25.81 -7.46 -34.71
CA PHE A 205 26.71 -7.32 -33.57
C PHE A 205 27.97 -8.15 -33.78
N ASP A 206 29.08 -7.47 -34.01
CA ASP A 206 30.41 -8.09 -34.00
C ASP A 206 30.90 -8.20 -32.56
N LEU A 207 30.81 -9.40 -31.99
CA LEU A 207 31.23 -9.69 -30.63
C LEU A 207 32.54 -10.46 -30.63
N THR A 208 33.36 -10.19 -29.62
CA THR A 208 34.53 -11.01 -29.30
C THR A 208 34.12 -12.27 -28.52
N PRO A 209 34.95 -13.33 -28.51
CA PRO A 209 34.65 -14.54 -27.74
C PRO A 209 34.40 -14.25 -26.24
N ARG A 210 35.17 -13.32 -25.67
CA ARG A 210 35.01 -12.88 -24.27
C ARG A 210 33.69 -12.15 -24.02
N GLU A 211 33.21 -11.38 -25.00
CA GLU A 211 31.92 -10.70 -24.90
C GLU A 211 30.77 -11.70 -24.97
N ILE A 212 30.86 -12.73 -25.82
CA ILE A 212 29.87 -13.83 -25.86
C ILE A 212 29.82 -14.56 -24.50
N GLU A 213 30.97 -14.91 -23.92
CA GLU A 213 31.02 -15.52 -22.58
C GLU A 213 30.41 -14.62 -21.50
N THR A 214 30.69 -13.32 -21.57
CA THR A 214 30.14 -12.33 -20.63
C THR A 214 28.63 -12.19 -20.80
N LEU A 215 28.15 -12.24 -22.04
CA LEU A 215 26.73 -12.19 -22.38
C LEU A 215 25.99 -13.42 -21.84
N PHE A 216 26.54 -14.63 -22.00
CA PHE A 216 25.97 -15.85 -21.43
C PHE A 216 25.99 -15.86 -19.89
N ARG A 217 27.08 -15.39 -19.26
CA ARG A 217 27.10 -15.20 -17.80
C ARG A 217 25.97 -14.28 -17.34
N ARG A 218 25.76 -13.16 -18.05
CA ARG A 218 24.66 -12.24 -17.76
C ARG A 218 23.29 -12.87 -17.97
N VAL A 219 23.11 -13.66 -19.04
CA VAL A 219 21.88 -14.44 -19.26
C VAL A 219 21.63 -15.39 -18.08
N GLY A 220 22.68 -16.03 -17.54
CA GLY A 220 22.56 -16.97 -16.43
C GLY A 220 22.12 -16.30 -15.14
N ASP A 221 22.74 -15.16 -14.84
CA ASP A 221 22.37 -14.34 -13.68
C ASP A 221 20.92 -13.85 -13.78
N LEU A 222 20.48 -13.42 -14.97
CA LEU A 222 19.11 -12.96 -15.20
C LEU A 222 18.10 -14.13 -15.12
N PHE A 223 18.44 -15.28 -15.69
CA PHE A 223 17.62 -16.48 -15.71
C PHE A 223 17.36 -17.02 -14.29
N GLN A 224 18.40 -17.08 -13.45
CA GLN A 224 18.28 -17.49 -12.05
C GLN A 224 17.48 -16.48 -11.21
N LYS A 225 17.55 -15.19 -11.54
CA LYS A 225 16.75 -14.14 -10.88
C LYS A 225 15.30 -14.10 -11.37
N GLY A 226 14.90 -14.95 -12.31
CA GLY A 226 13.54 -14.96 -12.88
C GLY A 226 13.24 -13.76 -13.79
N ARG A 227 14.27 -13.03 -14.26
CA ARG A 227 14.12 -11.84 -15.12
C ARG A 227 14.02 -12.23 -16.59
N ASP A 228 13.02 -13.05 -16.89
CA ASP A 228 12.88 -13.75 -18.17
C ASP A 228 12.75 -12.80 -19.38
N ASN A 229 12.14 -11.64 -19.18
CA ASN A 229 11.96 -10.70 -20.28
C ASN A 229 13.27 -10.05 -20.74
N LEU A 230 14.18 -9.78 -19.81
CA LEU A 230 15.53 -9.33 -20.16
C LEU A 230 16.33 -10.45 -20.81
N VAL A 231 16.18 -11.70 -20.33
CA VAL A 231 16.80 -12.86 -20.98
C VAL A 231 16.40 -12.91 -22.46
N ARG A 232 15.11 -12.76 -22.79
CA ARG A 232 14.64 -12.72 -24.20
C ARG A 232 15.40 -11.70 -25.05
N LYS A 233 15.58 -10.47 -24.52
CA LYS A 233 16.33 -9.41 -25.21
C LYS A 233 17.80 -9.77 -25.41
N GLU A 234 18.48 -10.31 -24.40
CA GLU A 234 19.89 -10.71 -24.54
C GLU A 234 20.05 -11.90 -25.49
N LEU A 235 19.09 -12.83 -25.53
CA LEU A 235 19.08 -13.93 -26.51
C LEU A 235 18.86 -13.42 -27.95
N ASN A 236 18.09 -12.35 -28.15
CA ASN A 236 17.97 -11.70 -29.46
C ASN A 236 19.30 -11.07 -29.88
N ARG A 237 20.05 -10.49 -28.94
CA ARG A 237 21.39 -9.97 -29.22
C ARG A 237 22.35 -11.07 -29.68
N ILE A 238 22.29 -12.25 -29.06
CA ILE A 238 23.08 -13.42 -29.49
C ILE A 238 22.65 -13.90 -30.88
N ALA A 239 21.35 -13.95 -31.14
CA ALA A 239 20.83 -14.35 -32.44
C ALA A 239 21.29 -13.42 -33.57
N ALA A 240 21.36 -12.11 -33.28
CA ALA A 240 21.80 -11.07 -34.21
C ALA A 240 23.33 -10.84 -34.25
N SER A 241 24.13 -11.61 -33.51
CA SER A 241 25.59 -11.47 -33.49
C SER A 241 26.32 -12.45 -34.41
N ASN A 242 27.62 -12.26 -34.55
CA ASN A 242 28.56 -13.18 -35.21
C ASN A 242 28.83 -14.49 -34.42
N ALA A 243 27.92 -14.88 -33.51
CA ALA A 243 28.07 -16.09 -32.73
C ALA A 243 27.88 -17.34 -33.60
N ALA A 244 28.65 -18.40 -33.32
CA ALA A 244 28.59 -19.65 -34.06
C ALA A 244 27.16 -20.24 -34.06
N PRO A 245 26.76 -20.99 -35.11
CA PRO A 245 25.42 -21.58 -35.20
C PRO A 245 25.02 -22.44 -33.99
N GLY A 246 25.97 -23.18 -33.41
CA GLY A 246 25.74 -23.97 -32.18
C GLY A 246 25.41 -23.12 -30.96
N ILE A 247 26.01 -21.92 -30.84
CA ILE A 247 25.72 -20.97 -29.76
C ILE A 247 24.34 -20.34 -29.95
N LYS A 248 23.99 -19.99 -31.19
CA LYS A 248 22.64 -19.49 -31.54
C LYS A 248 21.56 -20.54 -31.29
N ALA A 249 21.80 -21.79 -31.65
CA ALA A 249 20.89 -22.90 -31.39
C ALA A 249 20.68 -23.13 -29.89
N ARG A 250 21.76 -23.11 -29.09
CA ARG A 250 21.69 -23.19 -27.63
C ARG A 250 20.89 -22.02 -27.04
N ALA A 251 21.13 -20.81 -27.51
CA ALA A 251 20.36 -19.62 -27.12
C ALA A 251 18.86 -19.75 -27.45
N ALA A 252 18.52 -20.41 -28.57
CA ALA A 252 17.14 -20.70 -28.91
C ALA A 252 16.51 -21.69 -27.91
N THR A 253 17.21 -22.76 -27.53
CA THR A 253 16.72 -23.74 -26.54
C THR A 253 16.44 -23.12 -25.16
N ILE A 254 17.22 -22.12 -24.73
CA ILE A 254 16.96 -21.42 -23.46
C ILE A 254 15.56 -20.79 -23.44
N ARG A 255 15.01 -20.38 -24.59
CA ARG A 255 13.69 -19.74 -24.68
C ARG A 255 12.56 -20.63 -24.21
N ASP A 256 12.68 -21.94 -24.37
CA ASP A 256 11.65 -22.92 -24.00
C ASP A 256 11.45 -23.01 -22.48
N TYR A 257 12.44 -22.56 -21.70
CA TYR A 257 12.41 -22.52 -20.24
C TYR A 257 11.94 -21.17 -19.67
N LEU A 258 11.63 -20.19 -20.53
CA LEU A 258 11.20 -18.86 -20.11
C LEU A 258 9.68 -18.81 -19.91
N HIS A 259 9.25 -18.27 -18.78
CA HIS A 259 7.84 -18.21 -18.45
C HIS A 259 7.13 -17.08 -19.20
N THR A 260 5.83 -17.25 -19.40
CA THR A 260 4.91 -16.20 -19.82
C THR A 260 4.52 -15.37 -18.60
N PRO A 261 4.77 -14.04 -18.59
CA PRO A 261 4.46 -13.20 -17.45
C PRO A 261 2.99 -12.77 -17.42
N ASP A 262 2.54 -12.45 -16.21
CA ASP A 262 1.25 -11.84 -15.89
C ASP A 262 1.44 -10.52 -15.13
N PHE A 263 0.35 -9.85 -14.73
CA PHE A 263 0.43 -8.58 -14.02
C PHE A 263 1.10 -8.67 -12.63
N ALA A 264 1.19 -9.85 -12.02
CA ALA A 264 1.81 -10.04 -10.71
C ALA A 264 3.33 -10.27 -10.82
N THR A 265 3.77 -10.87 -11.92
CA THR A 265 5.16 -11.30 -12.15
C THR A 265 5.94 -10.37 -13.08
N PHE A 266 5.27 -9.57 -13.90
CA PHE A 266 5.93 -8.71 -14.88
C PHE A 266 6.63 -7.50 -14.23
N GLN A 267 7.95 -7.44 -14.35
CA GLN A 267 8.78 -6.36 -13.79
C GLN A 267 9.49 -5.54 -14.88
N ASP A 268 10.04 -6.21 -15.89
CA ASP A 268 10.99 -5.61 -16.83
C ASP A 268 10.33 -5.24 -18.16
N GLY A 269 9.52 -4.18 -18.19
CA GLY A 269 8.86 -3.69 -19.41
C GLY A 269 9.72 -2.76 -20.27
N PHE A 270 9.52 -2.80 -21.57
CA PHE A 270 10.07 -1.82 -22.54
C PHE A 270 8.99 -0.85 -22.98
N THR A 271 9.35 0.42 -23.09
CA THR A 271 8.45 1.46 -23.63
C THR A 271 8.27 1.27 -25.14
N TYR A 272 7.21 1.84 -25.70
CA TYR A 272 6.98 1.80 -27.15
C TYR A 272 8.15 2.42 -27.93
N THR A 273 8.63 3.57 -27.47
CA THR A 273 9.75 4.30 -28.08
C THR A 273 11.06 3.50 -28.08
N GLU A 274 11.33 2.74 -27.01
CA GLU A 274 12.49 1.83 -26.93
C GLU A 274 12.34 0.64 -27.88
N ALA A 275 11.14 0.06 -27.97
CA ALA A 275 10.87 -1.07 -28.85
C ALA A 275 11.10 -0.67 -30.31
N VAL A 276 10.54 0.47 -30.74
CA VAL A 276 10.69 0.99 -32.12
C VAL A 276 12.13 1.35 -32.47
N ARG A 277 12.94 1.79 -31.50
CA ARG A 277 14.36 2.13 -31.74
C ARG A 277 15.16 0.91 -32.19
N ASP A 278 14.91 -0.25 -31.60
CA ASP A 278 15.63 -1.50 -31.90
C ASP A 278 14.68 -2.69 -32.08
N PRO A 279 13.95 -2.80 -33.22
CA PRO A 279 12.88 -3.78 -33.38
C PRO A 279 13.32 -5.25 -33.28
N GLU A 280 14.51 -5.57 -33.76
CA GLU A 280 15.07 -6.93 -33.69
C GLU A 280 15.41 -7.36 -32.27
N LEU A 281 15.95 -6.45 -31.45
CA LEU A 281 16.26 -6.73 -30.05
C LEU A 281 14.99 -6.92 -29.21
N HIS A 282 13.86 -6.34 -29.65
CA HIS A 282 12.56 -6.45 -29.01
C HIS A 282 11.64 -7.46 -29.71
N HIS A 283 12.16 -8.30 -30.61
CA HIS A 283 11.42 -9.42 -31.16
C HIS A 283 11.17 -10.49 -30.07
N GLN A 284 9.95 -10.99 -29.94
CA GLN A 284 9.58 -12.03 -28.96
C GLN A 284 9.88 -11.65 -27.51
N VAL A 285 9.81 -10.35 -27.18
CA VAL A 285 9.84 -9.84 -25.80
C VAL A 285 8.43 -9.41 -25.37
N TYR A 286 8.18 -9.48 -24.08
CA TYR A 286 6.95 -8.97 -23.50
C TYR A 286 7.04 -7.47 -23.26
N VAL A 287 5.93 -6.77 -23.50
CA VAL A 287 5.76 -5.36 -23.17
C VAL A 287 4.52 -5.17 -22.34
N ARG A 288 4.51 -4.09 -21.56
CA ARG A 288 3.34 -3.66 -20.80
C ARG A 288 2.97 -2.27 -21.25
N TRP A 289 1.92 -2.19 -22.05
CA TRP A 289 1.48 -0.94 -22.67
C TRP A 289 0.04 -0.62 -22.32
N GLN A 290 -0.22 0.68 -22.21
CA GLN A 290 -1.55 1.22 -21.98
C GLN A 290 -2.01 1.94 -23.24
N GLY A 291 -3.30 1.82 -23.55
CA GLY A 291 -3.84 2.45 -24.75
C GLY A 291 -5.34 2.31 -24.86
N ARG A 292 -5.88 2.80 -25.98
CA ARG A 292 -7.30 2.62 -26.33
C ARG A 292 -7.48 1.57 -27.39
N VAL A 293 -8.54 0.79 -27.25
CA VAL A 293 -8.97 -0.19 -28.25
C VAL A 293 -9.60 0.56 -29.43
N ALA A 294 -9.10 0.30 -30.64
CA ALA A 294 -9.69 0.75 -31.89
C ALA A 294 -9.89 -0.44 -32.84
N ASN A 295 -10.79 -0.33 -33.82
CA ASN A 295 -11.00 -1.35 -34.86
C ASN A 295 -11.23 -2.78 -34.32
N LEU A 296 -11.95 -2.91 -33.19
CA LEU A 296 -12.22 -4.20 -32.54
C LEU A 296 -13.00 -5.14 -33.46
N ARG A 297 -12.49 -6.37 -33.60
CA ARG A 297 -13.12 -7.49 -34.30
C ARG A 297 -13.10 -8.71 -33.40
N ILE A 298 -14.28 -9.25 -33.11
CA ILE A 298 -14.46 -10.44 -32.29
C ILE A 298 -14.78 -11.59 -33.24
N GLY A 299 -13.83 -12.51 -33.43
CA GLY A 299 -14.03 -13.77 -34.14
C GLY A 299 -14.37 -14.92 -33.18
N GLU A 300 -14.59 -16.11 -33.72
CA GLU A 300 -14.92 -17.31 -32.92
C GLU A 300 -13.77 -17.79 -32.04
N SER A 301 -12.53 -17.69 -32.53
CA SER A 301 -11.32 -18.17 -31.86
C SER A 301 -10.29 -17.08 -31.58
N LEU A 302 -10.48 -15.88 -32.14
CA LEU A 302 -9.52 -14.80 -32.05
C LEU A 302 -10.22 -13.44 -31.98
N ILE A 303 -9.83 -12.63 -31.01
CA ILE A 303 -10.17 -11.21 -30.93
C ILE A 303 -9.00 -10.42 -31.49
N THR A 304 -9.26 -9.44 -32.35
CA THR A 304 -8.23 -8.55 -32.89
C THR A 304 -8.65 -7.10 -32.77
N PHE A 305 -7.70 -6.21 -32.52
CA PHE A 305 -7.93 -4.77 -32.46
C PHE A 305 -6.63 -4.01 -32.66
N ASP A 306 -6.71 -2.71 -32.94
CA ASP A 306 -5.57 -1.81 -32.95
C ASP A 306 -5.44 -1.14 -31.58
N LEU A 307 -4.29 -1.29 -30.92
CA LEU A 307 -4.00 -0.57 -29.69
C LEU A 307 -3.40 0.79 -30.02
N LEU A 308 -4.10 1.85 -29.62
CA LEU A 308 -3.59 3.22 -29.63
C LEU A 308 -2.69 3.42 -28.40
N VAL A 309 -1.41 3.06 -28.53
CA VAL A 309 -0.43 3.06 -27.44
C VAL A 309 -0.22 4.47 -26.90
N GLY A 310 -0.19 4.61 -25.57
CA GLY A 310 -0.11 5.90 -24.87
C GLY A 310 -1.46 6.62 -24.78
N TYR A 311 -2.41 6.36 -25.67
CA TYR A 311 -3.64 7.15 -25.83
C TYR A 311 -4.77 6.80 -24.84
N HIS A 312 -4.46 6.17 -23.72
CA HIS A 312 -5.44 5.79 -22.69
C HIS A 312 -6.18 7.01 -22.08
N THR A 313 -5.47 8.13 -21.86
CA THR A 313 -6.03 9.40 -21.37
C THR A 313 -6.60 10.32 -22.47
N GLY A 314 -6.38 9.98 -23.75
CA GLY A 314 -6.77 10.81 -24.88
C GLY A 314 -5.84 11.99 -25.18
N GLN A 315 -4.66 12.06 -24.55
CA GLN A 315 -3.73 13.19 -24.70
C GLN A 315 -2.59 12.92 -25.68
N VAL A 316 -1.88 11.79 -25.54
CA VAL A 316 -0.66 11.49 -26.30
C VAL A 316 -0.80 10.14 -27.00
N LEU A 317 -0.64 10.13 -28.33
CA LEU A 317 -0.57 8.91 -29.12
C LEU A 317 0.90 8.63 -29.44
N GLU A 318 1.43 7.52 -28.92
CA GLU A 318 2.80 7.09 -29.18
C GLU A 318 2.88 6.25 -30.47
N GLY A 319 1.87 5.41 -30.72
CA GLY A 319 1.81 4.56 -31.90
C GLY A 319 0.56 3.70 -31.98
N ILE A 320 0.44 2.96 -33.07
CA ILE A 320 -0.68 2.05 -33.35
C ILE A 320 -0.13 0.66 -33.56
N VAL A 321 -0.57 -0.29 -32.75
CA VAL A 321 -0.06 -1.67 -32.79
C VAL A 321 -1.23 -2.64 -32.96
N PRO A 322 -1.25 -3.46 -34.03
CA PRO A 322 -2.23 -4.53 -34.18
C PRO A 322 -2.05 -5.59 -33.09
N VAL A 323 -3.14 -5.87 -32.39
CA VAL A 323 -3.21 -6.78 -31.25
C VAL A 323 -4.08 -7.98 -31.57
N SER A 324 -3.69 -9.14 -31.06
CA SER A 324 -4.44 -10.40 -31.14
C SER A 324 -4.56 -11.06 -29.76
N LEU A 325 -5.72 -11.64 -29.48
CA LEU A 325 -6.04 -12.39 -28.27
C LEU A 325 -6.72 -13.70 -28.67
N ASP A 326 -6.26 -14.81 -28.11
CA ASP A 326 -6.77 -16.17 -28.31
C ASP A 326 -7.66 -16.65 -27.15
N PHE A 327 -8.07 -15.73 -26.27
CA PHE A 327 -8.98 -15.99 -25.15
C PHE A 327 -10.12 -14.97 -25.10
N ALA A 328 -11.24 -15.39 -24.52
CA ALA A 328 -12.45 -14.58 -24.45
C ALA A 328 -12.33 -13.45 -23.41
N VAL A 329 -12.61 -12.22 -23.83
CA VAL A 329 -12.69 -11.03 -22.97
C VAL A 329 -13.84 -10.16 -23.47
N LEU A 330 -14.64 -9.63 -22.54
CA LEU A 330 -15.63 -8.61 -22.87
C LEU A 330 -14.90 -7.27 -23.09
N LEU A 331 -14.71 -6.91 -24.36
CA LEU A 331 -14.08 -5.66 -24.77
C LEU A 331 -15.05 -4.82 -25.58
N GLU A 332 -14.98 -3.51 -25.39
CA GLU A 332 -15.71 -2.53 -26.18
C GLU A 332 -14.72 -1.67 -26.97
N ASN A 333 -15.15 -1.18 -28.13
CA ASN A 333 -14.35 -0.22 -28.87
C ASN A 333 -14.20 1.07 -28.05
N ASN A 334 -13.05 1.72 -28.14
CA ASN A 334 -12.67 2.90 -27.34
C ASN A 334 -12.46 2.64 -25.84
N ALA A 335 -12.49 1.38 -25.37
CA ALA A 335 -12.12 1.05 -24.00
C ALA A 335 -10.64 1.38 -23.74
N ALA A 336 -10.35 1.96 -22.57
CA ALA A 336 -8.98 2.14 -22.10
C ALA A 336 -8.50 0.83 -21.46
N VAL A 337 -7.38 0.30 -21.93
CA VAL A 337 -6.87 -1.00 -21.52
C VAL A 337 -5.39 -0.92 -21.20
N GLU A 338 -4.96 -1.81 -20.32
CA GLU A 338 -3.56 -2.15 -20.11
C GLU A 338 -3.35 -3.60 -20.50
N ILE A 339 -2.33 -3.84 -21.32
CA ILE A 339 -1.99 -5.17 -21.82
C ILE A 339 -0.58 -5.56 -21.40
N ILE A 340 -0.38 -6.86 -21.21
CA ILE A 340 0.91 -7.52 -21.32
C ILE A 340 0.86 -8.35 -22.59
N ALA A 341 1.78 -8.11 -23.51
CA ALA A 341 1.79 -8.77 -24.80
C ALA A 341 3.20 -9.11 -25.27
N LEU A 342 3.30 -10.25 -25.96
CA LEU A 342 4.48 -10.69 -26.67
C LEU A 342 4.54 -9.96 -28.01
N LEU A 343 5.64 -9.26 -28.27
CA LEU A 343 5.87 -8.56 -29.53
C LEU A 343 6.38 -9.52 -30.60
N ASP A 344 5.81 -9.40 -31.78
CA ASP A 344 6.26 -10.05 -32.99
C ASP A 344 6.66 -8.98 -34.02
N THR A 345 7.96 -8.86 -34.22
CA THR A 345 8.54 -7.89 -35.15
C THR A 345 8.51 -8.43 -36.57
N LYS A 346 7.94 -7.66 -37.49
CA LYS A 346 7.97 -7.97 -38.93
C LYS A 346 9.25 -7.48 -39.61
N PRO A 347 9.58 -7.99 -40.81
CA PRO A 347 10.74 -7.53 -41.58
C PRO A 347 10.73 -6.02 -41.91
N ASP A 348 9.55 -5.39 -41.94
CA ASP A 348 9.40 -3.95 -42.16
C ASP A 348 9.63 -3.10 -40.90
N GLY A 349 9.97 -3.72 -39.76
CA GLY A 349 10.15 -3.07 -38.47
C GLY A 349 8.85 -2.76 -37.72
N SER A 350 7.68 -3.07 -38.28
CA SER A 350 6.39 -2.94 -37.60
C SER A 350 6.17 -4.08 -36.60
N PHE A 351 5.38 -3.82 -35.56
CA PHE A 351 5.04 -4.82 -34.54
C PHE A 351 3.63 -5.38 -34.74
N ARG A 352 3.47 -6.64 -34.36
CA ARG A 352 2.19 -7.22 -33.92
C ARG A 352 2.32 -7.63 -32.47
N ALA A 353 1.26 -7.54 -31.71
CA ALA A 353 1.26 -7.92 -30.30
C ALA A 353 0.29 -9.08 -30.06
N ARG A 354 0.78 -10.16 -29.43
CA ARG A 354 -0.06 -11.25 -28.93
C ARG A 354 -0.23 -11.10 -27.43
N VAL A 355 -1.46 -10.86 -26.98
CA VAL A 355 -1.74 -10.58 -25.57
C VAL A 355 -1.63 -11.85 -24.74
N SER A 356 -0.93 -11.78 -23.61
CA SER A 356 -0.99 -12.81 -22.57
C SER A 356 -1.90 -12.42 -21.42
N SER A 357 -2.04 -11.12 -21.13
CA SER A 357 -2.92 -10.62 -20.08
C SER A 357 -3.44 -9.23 -20.44
N ILE A 358 -4.70 -8.96 -20.13
CA ILE A 358 -5.36 -7.66 -20.37
C ILE A 358 -6.25 -7.29 -19.20
N ARG A 359 -6.30 -5.99 -18.88
CA ARG A 359 -7.27 -5.43 -17.96
C ARG A 359 -7.82 -4.10 -18.47
N ILE A 360 -9.08 -3.82 -18.17
CA ILE A 360 -9.74 -2.55 -18.50
C ILE A 360 -9.43 -1.54 -17.40
N LEU A 361 -9.05 -0.32 -17.77
CA LEU A 361 -8.70 0.75 -16.85
C LEU A 361 -9.95 1.51 -16.40
N SER A 362 -10.05 1.76 -15.09
CA SER A 362 -11.15 2.54 -14.52
C SER A 362 -10.93 4.04 -14.74
N PRO A 363 -12.00 4.87 -14.71
CA PRO A 363 -11.86 6.33 -14.84
C PRO A 363 -10.90 7.01 -13.86
N ARG A 364 -10.72 6.44 -12.66
CA ARG A 364 -9.77 6.93 -11.65
C ARG A 364 -8.31 6.65 -12.00
N GLU A 365 -8.04 5.61 -12.78
CA GLU A 365 -6.70 5.20 -13.20
C GLU A 365 -6.26 5.93 -14.49
N MET A 366 -7.19 6.61 -15.17
CA MET A 366 -6.88 7.46 -16.33
C MET A 366 -6.39 8.87 -15.94
N THR A 367 -6.37 9.21 -14.65
CA THR A 367 -6.03 10.56 -14.14
C THR A 367 -4.74 10.61 -13.33
N SER A 368 -4.06 9.48 -13.14
CA SER A 368 -2.87 9.32 -12.29
C SER A 368 -1.56 9.39 -13.05
#